data_AF-A0A2P2D7T7-F1
#
_entry.id   AF-A0A2P2D7T7-F1
#
_cell.length_a   1.000
_cell.length_b   1.000
_cell.length_c   1.000
_cell.angle_alpha   90.00
_cell.angle_beta   90.00
_cell.angle_gamma   90.00
#
_symmetry.space_group_name_H-M   'P 1'
#
loop_
_entity.id
_entity.type
_entity.pdbx_description
1 polymer ?
#
loop_
_entity_poly.entity_id
_entity_poly.type
_entity_poly.pdbx_seq_one_letter_code
_entity_poly.pdbx_strand_id
1 'polypeptide(L)'
;MRIVFEVRDPVWEYVWEIELKTKPVSINKRYLTSKIKGKTVLILSNEYRKAKEAIRKEAQWKWGKRKRIKGLPVGVRILMGKTRADIDAYIKIILDALQGVVYENDRQVRKLSVEII
;
A
#
# COMPACT_ATOMS: atom_id res chain seq x y z
N MET A 1 -4.31 -6.91 -9.47
CA MET A 1 -4.79 -6.76 -8.09
C MET A 1 -5.63 -5.52 -8.05
N ARG A 2 -6.86 -5.60 -7.55
CA ARG A 2 -7.77 -4.45 -7.49
C ARG A 2 -7.84 -3.94 -6.07
N ILE A 3 -7.75 -2.63 -5.89
CA ILE A 3 -7.85 -1.98 -4.58
C ILE A 3 -9.01 -1.01 -4.65
N VAL A 4 -9.98 -1.24 -3.79
CA VAL A 4 -11.14 -0.40 -3.60
C VAL A 4 -10.91 0.40 -2.31
N PHE A 5 -11.03 1.71 -2.42
CA PHE A 5 -11.00 2.65 -1.31
C PHE A 5 -12.42 3.09 -1.00
N GLU A 6 -12.80 2.95 0.25
CA GLU A 6 -14.06 3.45 0.78
C GLU A 6 -13.73 4.63 1.69
N VAL A 7 -13.98 5.85 1.24
CA VAL A 7 -13.76 7.05 2.06
C VAL A 7 -15.10 7.49 2.62
N ARG A 8 -15.20 7.44 3.94
CA ARG A 8 -16.33 8.02 4.67
C ARG A 8 -15.98 9.44 5.05
N ASP A 9 -16.40 10.39 4.21
CA ASP A 9 -16.57 11.78 4.63
C ASP A 9 -17.93 11.89 5.33
N PRO A 10 -18.07 12.62 6.46
CA PRO A 10 -19.33 12.73 7.21
C PRO A 10 -20.54 13.22 6.39
N VAL A 11 -20.35 13.69 5.15
CA VAL A 11 -21.44 14.15 4.28
C VAL A 11 -21.53 13.39 2.94
N TRP A 12 -20.51 12.62 2.55
CA TRP A 12 -20.47 11.89 1.26
C TRP A 12 -19.69 10.56 1.37
N GLU A 13 -20.29 9.43 0.95
CA GLU A 13 -19.57 8.16 0.77
C GLU A 13 -18.93 8.13 -0.63
N TYR A 14 -17.59 8.22 -0.70
CA TYR A 14 -16.86 8.05 -1.96
C TYR A 14 -16.22 6.67 -2.02
N VAL A 15 -16.58 5.91 -3.05
CA VAL A 15 -15.91 4.66 -3.39
C VAL A 15 -15.00 4.93 -4.59
N TRP A 16 -13.70 4.69 -4.43
CA TRP A 16 -12.72 4.83 -5.50
C TRP A 16 -11.99 3.51 -5.73
N GLU A 17 -11.89 3.08 -6.98
CA GLU A 17 -11.17 1.87 -7.33
C GLU A 17 -9.90 2.22 -8.11
N ILE A 18 -8.79 1.59 -7.73
CA ILE A 18 -7.57 1.54 -8.54
C ILE A 18 -7.20 0.09 -8.81
N GLU A 19 -6.76 -0.17 -10.03
CA GLU A 19 -6.19 -1.46 -10.39
C GLU A 19 -4.68 -1.36 -10.46
N LEU A 20 -4.00 -2.18 -9.66
CA LEU A 20 -2.56 -2.33 -9.63
C LEU A 20 -2.14 -3.59 -10.37
N LYS A 21 -1.13 -3.45 -11.23
CA LYS A 21 -0.55 -4.56 -12.01
C LYS A 21 0.71 -5.10 -11.36
N THR A 22 1.49 -4.24 -10.70
CA THR A 22 2.72 -4.65 -10.02
C THR A 22 2.41 -5.61 -8.87
N LYS A 23 3.07 -6.78 -8.88
CA LYS A 23 3.00 -7.75 -7.79
C LYS A 23 3.87 -7.28 -6.62
N PRO A 24 3.34 -7.31 -5.39
CA PRO A 24 4.14 -7.03 -4.22
C PRO A 24 5.20 -8.11 -3.94
N VAL A 25 6.32 -7.70 -3.34
CA VAL A 25 7.43 -8.58 -2.95
C VAL A 25 7.19 -9.14 -1.54
N SER A 26 7.64 -10.37 -1.27
CA SER A 26 7.47 -11.00 0.05
C SER A 26 8.18 -10.22 1.16
N ILE A 27 7.63 -10.30 2.38
CA ILE A 27 8.14 -9.58 3.55
C ILE A 27 9.52 -10.08 3.99
N ASN A 28 9.84 -11.35 3.72
CA ASN A 28 11.15 -11.93 4.02
C ASN A 28 12.30 -11.26 3.25
N LYS A 29 11.99 -10.59 2.14
CA LYS A 29 12.94 -9.80 1.37
C LYS A 29 12.94 -8.31 1.74
N ARG A 30 12.16 -7.88 2.74
CA ARG A 30 11.99 -6.46 3.08
C ARG A 30 13.23 -5.85 3.70
N TYR A 31 13.90 -6.58 4.57
CA TYR A 31 15.06 -6.09 5.32
C TYR A 31 16.29 -6.92 5.02
N LEU A 32 17.41 -6.23 4.83
CA LEU A 32 18.74 -6.80 4.79
C LEU A 32 19.48 -6.35 6.04
N THR A 33 20.20 -7.27 6.67
CA THR A 33 21.18 -6.92 7.70
C THR A 33 22.42 -6.33 7.06
N SER A 34 22.81 -5.14 7.49
CA SER A 34 24.08 -4.50 7.11
C SER A 34 24.82 -4.05 8.36
N LYS A 35 26.15 -3.91 8.27
CA LYS A 35 26.98 -3.37 9.35
C LYS A 35 27.34 -1.92 9.05
N ILE A 36 26.85 -0.98 9.87
CA ILE A 36 27.23 0.43 9.80
C ILE A 36 27.92 0.79 11.11
N LYS A 37 29.17 1.28 11.04
CA LYS A 37 29.98 1.65 12.21
C LYS A 37 30.03 0.54 13.28
N GLY A 38 30.20 -0.71 12.86
CA GLY A 38 30.26 -1.87 13.75
C GLY A 38 28.93 -2.36 14.33
N LYS A 39 27.81 -1.65 14.10
CA LYS A 39 26.47 -2.06 14.54
C LYS A 39 25.69 -2.72 13.41
N THR A 40 25.02 -3.83 13.71
CA THR A 40 24.08 -4.48 12.78
C THR A 40 22.81 -3.65 12.72
N VAL A 41 22.48 -3.15 11.53
CA VAL A 41 21.26 -2.38 11.25
C VAL A 41 20.43 -3.09 10.18
N LEU A 42 19.10 -2.98 10.31
CA LEU A 42 18.16 -3.47 9.31
C LEU A 42 17.94 -2.37 8.27
N ILE A 43 18.36 -2.62 7.03
CA ILE A 43 18.17 -1.71 5.90
C ILE A 43 17.09 -2.27 4.98
N LEU A 44 16.21 -1.42 4.48
CA LEU A 44 15.24 -1.80 3.45
C LEU A 44 15.96 -2.30 2.19
N SER A 45 15.57 -3.48 1.70
CA SER A 45 16.16 -4.05 0.49
C SER A 45 15.86 -3.19 -0.74
N ASN A 46 16.77 -3.22 -1.70
CA ASN A 46 16.57 -2.54 -2.98
C ASN A 46 15.39 -3.14 -3.76
N GLU A 47 15.13 -4.45 -3.63
CA GLU A 47 14.00 -5.11 -4.28
C GLU A 47 12.66 -4.59 -3.72
N TYR A 48 12.53 -4.48 -2.39
CA TYR A 48 11.35 -3.92 -1.76
C TYR A 48 11.15 -2.44 -2.13
N ARG A 49 12.22 -1.64 -2.15
CA ARG A 49 12.15 -0.23 -2.56
C ARG A 49 11.67 -0.08 -4.01
N LYS A 50 12.20 -0.89 -4.93
CA LYS A 50 11.78 -0.87 -6.34
C LYS A 50 10.30 -1.25 -6.49
N ALA A 51 9.85 -2.30 -5.82
CA ALA A 51 8.45 -2.72 -5.87
C ALA A 51 7.51 -1.68 -5.25
N LYS A 52 7.88 -1.10 -4.10
CA LYS A 52 7.12 -0.03 -3.45
C LYS A 52 7.00 1.17 -4.38
N GLU A 53 8.09 1.60 -5.02
CA GLU A 53 8.09 2.74 -5.92
C GLU A 53 7.29 2.48 -7.20
N ALA A 54 7.34 1.26 -7.75
CA ALA A 54 6.53 0.87 -8.89
C ALA A 54 5.03 0.93 -8.54
N ILE A 55 4.62 0.36 -7.41
CA ILE A 55 3.25 0.44 -6.90
C ILE A 55 2.84 1.90 -6.67
N ARG A 56 3.72 2.70 -6.06
CA ARG A 56 3.46 4.13 -5.79
C ARG A 56 3.21 4.90 -7.08
N LYS A 57 4.02 4.69 -8.11
CA LYS A 57 3.87 5.34 -9.43
C LYS A 57 2.59 4.90 -10.13
N GLU A 58 2.26 3.61 -10.11
CA GLU A 58 0.99 3.11 -10.64
C GLU A 58 -0.20 3.75 -9.92
N ALA A 59 -0.17 3.75 -8.57
CA ALA A 59 -1.20 4.36 -7.77
C ALA A 59 -1.33 5.86 -8.05
N GLN A 60 -0.21 6.60 -8.16
CA GLN A 60 -0.21 8.02 -8.47
C GLN A 60 -0.79 8.31 -9.86
N TRP A 61 -0.41 7.51 -10.86
CA TRP A 61 -0.97 7.62 -12.21
C TRP A 61 -2.47 7.38 -12.23
N LYS A 62 -2.94 6.33 -11.55
CA LYS A 62 -4.37 5.96 -11.47
C LYS A 62 -5.17 6.96 -10.64
N TRP A 63 -4.58 7.50 -9.58
CA TRP A 63 -5.17 8.57 -8.76
C TRP A 63 -5.28 9.88 -9.54
N GLY A 64 -4.36 10.11 -10.48
CA GLY A 64 -4.37 11.25 -11.38
C GLY A 64 -4.19 12.57 -10.65
N LYS A 65 -5.01 13.58 -11.00
CA LYS A 65 -4.96 14.94 -10.42
C LYS A 65 -5.78 15.09 -9.13
N ARG A 66 -6.28 13.98 -8.56
CA ARG A 66 -7.10 14.03 -7.35
C ARG A 66 -6.26 14.50 -6.15
N LYS A 67 -6.86 15.31 -5.29
CA LYS A 67 -6.24 15.67 -4.01
C LYS A 67 -6.21 14.43 -3.12
N ARG A 68 -5.13 14.25 -2.37
CA ARG A 68 -5.05 13.22 -1.33
C ARG A 68 -6.08 13.52 -0.22
N ILE A 69 -6.57 12.47 0.41
CA ILE A 69 -7.51 12.52 1.52
C ILE A 69 -6.78 13.01 2.77
N LYS A 70 -7.17 14.18 3.28
CA LYS A 70 -6.54 14.80 4.47
C LYS A 70 -7.47 14.72 5.67
N GLY A 71 -6.93 14.35 6.84
CA GLY A 71 -7.65 14.36 8.12
C GLY A 71 -8.84 13.41 8.28
N LEU A 72 -9.29 12.76 7.20
CA LEU A 72 -10.45 11.86 7.20
C LEU A 72 -10.03 10.39 7.34
N PRO A 73 -10.88 9.56 7.97
CA PRO A 73 -10.67 8.11 8.01
C PRO A 73 -10.91 7.47 6.64
N VAL A 74 -10.16 6.41 6.37
CA VAL A 74 -10.21 5.66 5.10
C VAL A 74 -10.46 4.18 5.38
N GLY A 75 -11.35 3.58 4.60
CA GLY A 75 -11.51 2.14 4.45
C GLY A 75 -10.75 1.66 3.22
N VAL A 76 -10.01 0.57 3.35
CA VAL A 76 -9.28 -0.06 2.24
C VAL A 76 -9.78 -1.49 2.09
N ARG A 77 -10.21 -1.84 0.88
CA ARG A 77 -10.61 -3.19 0.48
C ARG A 77 -9.69 -3.66 -0.65
N ILE A 78 -8.98 -4.75 -0.41
CA ILE A 78 -8.02 -5.31 -1.37
C ILE A 78 -8.63 -6.58 -1.96
N LEU A 79 -8.89 -6.55 -3.26
CA LEU A 79 -9.35 -7.70 -4.04
C LEU A 79 -8.14 -8.30 -4.75
N MET A 80 -7.73 -9.49 -4.33
CA MET A 80 -6.58 -10.19 -4.89
C MET A 80 -6.99 -11.54 -5.47
N GLY A 81 -6.39 -11.90 -6.60
CA GLY A 81 -6.54 -13.27 -7.12
C GLY A 81 -5.85 -14.27 -6.21
N LYS A 82 -6.23 -15.56 -6.30
CA LYS A 82 -5.52 -16.66 -5.61
C LYS A 82 -4.00 -16.53 -5.75
N THR A 83 -3.32 -16.48 -4.61
CA THR A 83 -1.86 -16.40 -4.52
C THR A 83 -1.36 -17.28 -3.40
N ARG A 84 -0.15 -17.84 -3.56
CA ARG A 84 0.58 -18.55 -2.49
C ARG A 84 1.37 -17.57 -1.59
N ALA A 85 1.27 -16.27 -1.86
CA ALA A 85 2.02 -15.24 -1.13
C ALA A 85 1.34 -14.87 0.19
N ASP A 86 2.16 -14.42 1.15
CA ASP A 86 1.68 -13.95 2.45
C ASP A 86 0.87 -12.65 2.28
N ILE A 87 -0.38 -12.69 2.74
CA ILE A 87 -1.35 -11.60 2.58
C ILE A 87 -0.90 -10.34 3.34
N ASP A 88 -0.31 -10.52 4.52
CA ASP A 88 0.22 -9.43 5.36
C ASP A 88 1.36 -8.67 4.67
N ALA A 89 2.25 -9.39 3.98
CA ALA A 89 3.32 -8.80 3.18
C ALA A 89 2.76 -7.89 2.09
N TYR A 90 1.71 -8.34 1.42
CA TYR A 90 1.03 -7.60 0.35
C TYR A 90 0.34 -6.37 0.89
N ILE A 91 -0.46 -6.52 1.95
CA ILE A 91 -1.12 -5.40 2.62
C ILE A 91 -0.08 -4.33 2.98
N LYS A 92 1.01 -4.72 3.63
CA LYS A 92 1.96 -3.76 4.22
C LYS A 92 2.63 -2.89 3.18
N ILE A 93 3.10 -3.47 2.07
CA ILE A 93 3.74 -2.70 1.00
C ILE A 93 2.75 -1.87 0.20
N ILE A 94 1.51 -2.35 0.02
CA ILE A 94 0.43 -1.59 -0.61
C ILE A 94 0.13 -0.34 0.22
N LEU A 95 -0.14 -0.50 1.52
CA LEU A 95 -0.44 0.63 2.40
C LEU A 95 0.73 1.63 2.47
N ASP A 96 1.96 1.11 2.57
CA ASP A 96 3.19 1.91 2.54
C ASP A 96 3.34 2.73 1.23
N ALA A 97 2.91 2.18 0.09
CA ALA A 97 3.04 2.81 -1.22
C ALA A 97 1.96 3.88 -1.46
N LEU A 98 0.75 3.65 -0.94
CA LEU A 98 -0.39 4.56 -1.06
C LEU A 98 -0.28 5.79 -0.15
N GLN A 99 0.50 5.70 0.93
CA GLN A 99 0.77 6.82 1.81
C GLN A 99 1.44 7.98 1.07
N GLY A 100 0.90 9.18 1.23
CA GLY A 100 1.29 10.39 0.52
C GLY A 100 0.75 10.51 -0.91
N VAL A 101 0.09 9.47 -1.43
CA VAL A 101 -0.60 9.48 -2.74
C VAL A 101 -2.10 9.59 -2.53
N VAL A 102 -2.70 8.58 -1.88
CA VAL A 102 -4.15 8.48 -1.66
C VAL A 102 -4.56 9.18 -0.37
N TYR A 103 -3.82 8.94 0.72
CA TYR A 103 -4.03 9.51 2.05
C TYR A 103 -2.70 10.02 2.63
N GLU A 104 -2.72 10.83 3.68
CA GLU A 104 -1.50 11.43 4.26
C GLU A 104 -0.72 10.44 5.12
N ASN A 105 -1.43 9.61 5.87
CA ASN A 105 -0.84 8.69 6.83
C ASN A 105 -1.65 7.39 6.88
N ASP A 106 -0.97 6.25 6.99
CA ASP A 106 -1.60 4.93 7.13
C ASP A 106 -2.45 4.81 8.41
N ARG A 107 -2.20 5.63 9.44
CA ARG A 107 -3.08 5.79 10.61
C ARG A 107 -4.51 6.22 10.28
N GLN A 108 -4.75 6.78 9.09
CA GLN A 108 -6.10 7.11 8.63
C GLN A 108 -6.89 5.85 8.26
N VAL A 109 -6.22 4.72 8.00
CA VAL A 109 -6.88 3.46 7.64
C VAL A 109 -7.55 2.86 8.88
N ARG A 110 -8.88 2.97 8.96
CA ARG A 110 -9.69 2.48 10.08
C ARG A 110 -10.30 1.11 9.83
N LYS A 111 -10.48 0.76 8.56
CA LYS A 111 -11.02 -0.53 8.14
C LYS A 111 -10.14 -1.05 7.02
N LEU A 112 -9.69 -2.29 7.16
CA LEU A 112 -8.99 -3.02 6.13
C LEU A 112 -9.74 -4.33 5.90
N SER A 113 -10.05 -4.64 4.64
CA SER A 113 -10.61 -5.92 4.24
C SER A 113 -9.81 -6.50 3.08
N VAL A 114 -9.63 -7.81 3.09
CA VAL A 114 -8.99 -8.53 2.00
C VAL A 114 -9.92 -9.64 1.56
N GLU A 115 -10.22 -9.68 0.27
CA GLU A 115 -11.04 -10.72 -0.33
C GLU A 115 -10.21 -11.40 -1.44
N ILE A 116 -10.24 -12.73 -1.43
CA ILE A 116 -9.59 -13.55 -2.44
C ILE A 116 -10.66 -13.96 -3.45
N ILE A 117 -10.46 -13.55 -4.70
CA ILE A 117 -11.34 -13.85 -5.84
C ILE A 117 -10.69 -14.83 -6.83
#